data_AF-A0A3B4AIM0-F1
#
_entry.id   AF-A0A3B4AIM0-F1
#
_cell.length_a   1.000
_cell.length_b   1.000
_cell.length_c   1.000
_cell.angle_alpha   90.00
_cell.angle_beta   90.00
_cell.angle_gamma   90.00
#
_symmetry.space_group_name_H-M   'P 1'
#
loop_
_entity.id
_entity.type
_entity.pdbx_description
1 polymer ?
#
loop_
_entity_poly.entity_id
_entity_poly.type
_entity_poly.pdbx_seq_one_letter_code
_entity_poly.pdbx_strand_id
1 'polypeptide(L)'
;NVTLDGNKSCDITESYRNNATVNVCLNQKIIRHRQEFDYETFNSCVLSPVVPPTSCRGRCFEPFDGEVPGCRCDSSCNNTHSCCYDYYDILEQWECTRLRCGEKRLSNSKCHCSDDCAANGDCCTNYNNVCKGEKLWVQGACDDLYSPQCPPG
;
A
#
# COMPACT_ATOMS: atom_id res chain seq x y z
N ASN A 1 6.82 23.91 32.63
CA ASN A 1 5.41 23.45 32.72
C ASN A 1 4.85 23.42 31.30
N VAL A 2 4.90 22.34 30.53
CA VAL A 2 4.91 20.91 30.84
C VAL A 2 6.32 20.35 31.00
N THR A 3 6.61 19.88 32.20
CA THR A 3 7.77 19.06 32.56
C THR A 3 7.47 17.65 32.05
N LEU A 4 8.20 17.17 31.04
CA LEU A 4 8.24 15.75 30.72
C LEU A 4 9.34 15.16 31.59
N ASP A 5 8.93 14.47 32.65
CA ASP A 5 9.83 13.77 33.55
C ASP A 5 10.79 12.87 32.77
N GLY A 6 12.07 13.05 33.14
CA GLY A 6 13.20 12.11 33.12
C GLY A 6 13.19 10.95 32.12
N ASN A 7 14.28 10.88 31.34
CA ASN A 7 14.86 9.63 30.82
C ASN A 7 13.86 8.60 30.30
N LYS A 8 13.26 8.86 29.14
CA LYS A 8 12.72 7.77 28.32
C LYS A 8 13.77 7.36 27.31
N SER A 9 14.54 6.34 27.70
CA SER A 9 15.27 5.50 26.74
C SER A 9 14.25 4.93 25.76
N CYS A 10 14.56 4.92 24.46
CA CYS A 10 13.80 4.12 23.51
C CYS A 10 14.06 2.65 23.84
N ASP A 11 13.30 2.09 24.78
CA ASP A 11 13.19 0.64 24.88
C ASP A 11 12.52 0.16 23.60
N ILE A 12 13.22 -0.74 22.91
CA ILE A 12 12.88 -1.44 21.67
C ILE A 12 11.51 -2.17 21.68
N THR A 13 10.68 -1.96 22.70
CA THR A 13 9.44 -2.71 22.94
C THR A 13 8.17 -1.86 23.07
N GLU A 14 8.21 -0.53 23.21
CA GLU A 14 6.97 0.26 23.36
C GLU A 14 6.95 1.55 22.53
N SER A 15 6.36 1.47 21.33
CA SER A 15 6.07 2.65 20.50
C SER A 15 4.88 3.42 21.10
N TYR A 16 5.14 4.43 21.92
CA TYR A 16 4.10 5.42 22.26
C TYR A 16 3.81 6.30 21.04
N ARG A 17 2.72 6.03 20.32
CA ARG A 17 2.23 6.80 19.18
C ARG A 17 1.20 7.82 19.69
N ASN A 18 1.51 9.11 19.58
CA ASN A 18 0.51 10.18 19.78
C ASN A 18 0.02 10.65 18.40
N ASN A 19 -1.28 11.01 18.33
CA ASN A 19 -2.18 11.29 17.18
C ASN A 19 -1.68 12.13 15.96
N ALA A 20 -0.38 12.43 15.84
CA ALA A 20 0.19 13.15 14.70
C ALA A 20 1.59 12.65 14.27
N THR A 21 2.25 11.75 15.02
CA THR A 21 3.66 11.38 14.78
C THR A 21 4.01 9.95 15.16
N VAL A 22 4.83 9.29 14.33
CA VAL A 22 5.47 8.00 14.62
C VAL A 22 6.94 8.23 14.94
N ASN A 23 7.41 7.68 16.07
CA ASN A 23 8.85 7.70 16.41
C ASN A 23 9.58 6.60 15.64
N VAL A 24 10.48 6.98 14.73
CA VAL A 24 11.35 6.05 14.00
C VAL A 24 12.76 6.12 14.58
N CYS A 25 13.28 5.01 15.10
CA CYS A 25 14.68 4.91 15.52
C CYS A 25 15.54 4.52 14.31
N LEU A 26 16.38 5.44 13.81
CA LEU A 26 17.27 5.17 12.67
C LEU A 26 18.62 4.63 13.17
N ASN A 27 18.86 3.34 12.95
CA ASN A 27 20.16 2.70 13.20
C ASN A 27 21.19 3.12 12.14
N GLN A 28 22.19 3.94 12.50
CA GLN A 28 23.36 4.19 11.65
C GLN A 28 24.58 3.37 12.09
N LYS A 29 25.40 3.02 11.09
CA LYS A 29 26.55 2.10 11.13
C LYS A 29 27.64 2.52 12.12
N ILE A 30 28.12 1.59 12.94
CA ILE A 30 29.32 1.76 13.79
C ILE A 30 30.57 1.80 12.90
N ILE A 31 31.26 2.93 12.79
CA ILE A 31 32.61 3.02 12.23
C ILE A 31 33.60 3.00 13.40
N ARG A 32 34.42 1.93 13.52
CA ARG A 32 35.47 1.85 14.54
C ARG A 32 36.62 2.77 14.16
N HIS A 33 36.84 3.86 14.91
CA HIS A 33 38.16 4.49 15.01
C HIS A 33 38.68 4.40 16.45
N ARG A 34 39.99 4.17 16.52
CA ARG A 34 40.77 3.75 17.69
C ARG A 34 40.82 4.86 18.76
N GLN A 35 40.49 4.47 20.00
CA GLN A 35 40.83 5.12 21.29
C GLN A 35 40.28 6.53 21.56
N GLU A 36 38.97 6.63 21.84
CA GLU A 36 38.38 7.38 22.97
C GLU A 36 36.86 7.11 22.96
N PHE A 37 36.28 6.78 24.11
CA PHE A 37 34.84 6.51 24.25
C PHE A 37 34.09 7.85 24.35
N ASP A 38 33.76 8.46 23.22
CA ASP A 38 32.73 9.50 23.17
C ASP A 38 31.38 8.84 22.85
N TYR A 39 30.50 8.80 23.86
CA TYR A 39 29.10 8.43 23.70
C TYR A 39 28.33 9.64 23.14
N GLU A 40 28.51 9.95 21.86
CA GLU A 40 27.51 10.75 21.13
C GLU A 40 26.52 9.80 20.46
N THR A 41 25.69 9.19 21.29
CA THR A 41 24.54 8.41 20.85
C THR A 41 23.46 9.39 20.42
N PHE A 42 23.48 9.78 19.15
CA PHE A 42 22.41 10.55 18.53
C PHE A 42 21.18 9.65 18.31
N ASN A 43 20.47 9.32 19.38
CA ASN A 43 19.08 8.86 19.30
C ASN A 43 18.19 10.09 19.02
N SER A 44 18.22 10.56 17.77
CA SER A 44 17.29 11.60 17.33
C SER A 44 15.99 10.96 16.87
N CYS A 45 14.95 11.03 17.70
CA CYS A 45 13.58 10.77 17.27
C CYS A 45 13.13 11.94 16.40
N VAL A 46 13.16 11.77 15.09
CA VAL A 46 12.55 12.73 14.16
C VAL A 46 11.04 12.52 14.15
N LEU A 47 10.30 13.60 14.42
CA LEU A 47 8.86 13.66 14.19
C LEU A 47 8.62 13.57 12.68
N SER A 48 8.24 12.39 12.18
CA SER A 48 7.73 12.28 10.81
C SER A 48 6.25 12.67 10.82
N PRO A 49 5.83 13.67 10.02
CA PRO A 49 4.43 14.05 9.95
C PRO A 49 3.60 12.88 9.41
N VAL A 50 2.61 12.44 10.19
CA VAL A 50 1.63 11.45 9.74
C VAL A 50 0.74 12.12 8.70
N VAL A 51 0.84 11.69 7.45
CA VAL A 51 -0.02 12.18 6.36
C VAL A 51 -1.37 11.46 6.46
N PRO A 52 -2.49 12.18 6.68
CA PRO A 52 -3.82 11.58 6.68
C PRO A 52 -4.08 10.83 5.37
N PRO A 53 -4.52 9.56 5.41
CA PRO A 53 -4.92 8.88 4.20
C PRO A 53 -6.09 9.60 3.53
N THR A 54 -6.00 9.68 2.21
CA THR A 54 -7.06 10.17 1.33
C THR A 54 -7.57 9.09 0.37
N SER A 55 -6.87 7.97 0.24
CA SER A 55 -7.12 6.92 -0.76
C SER A 55 -6.89 5.52 -0.17
N CYS A 56 -7.64 4.54 -0.66
CA CYS A 56 -7.47 3.13 -0.32
C CYS A 56 -6.39 2.40 -1.11
N ARG A 57 -5.72 3.08 -2.05
CA ARG A 57 -4.69 2.47 -2.88
C ARG A 57 -3.56 1.86 -2.02
N GLY A 58 -3.43 0.54 -2.11
CA GLY A 58 -2.43 -0.23 -1.36
C GLY A 58 -2.76 -0.50 0.12
N ARG A 59 -3.96 -0.13 0.57
CA ARG A 59 -4.40 -0.19 1.98
C ARG A 59 -5.78 -0.82 2.19
N CYS A 60 -6.35 -1.45 1.17
CA CYS A 60 -7.67 -2.09 1.27
C CYS A 60 -7.68 -3.12 2.39
N PHE A 61 -8.75 -3.12 3.19
CA PHE A 61 -8.96 -4.01 4.34
C PHE A 61 -7.95 -3.85 5.48
N GLU A 62 -7.14 -2.80 5.47
CA GLU A 62 -6.28 -2.48 6.60
C GLU A 62 -7.14 -2.17 7.84
N PRO A 63 -6.88 -2.82 8.99
CA PRO A 63 -7.60 -2.52 10.22
C PRO A 63 -7.44 -1.06 10.63
N PHE A 64 -8.50 -0.47 11.18
CA PHE A 64 -8.43 0.87 11.73
C PHE A 64 -7.61 0.89 13.02
N ASP A 65 -6.54 1.69 13.06
CA ASP A 65 -5.64 1.81 14.21
C ASP A 65 -6.08 2.85 15.25
N GLY A 66 -7.03 3.73 14.92
CA GLY A 66 -7.53 4.78 15.82
C GLY A 66 -6.58 5.95 16.05
N GLU A 67 -5.33 5.84 15.59
CA GLU A 67 -4.25 6.78 15.88
C GLU A 67 -3.99 7.74 14.71
N VAL A 68 -4.29 7.31 13.48
CA VAL A 68 -4.10 8.13 12.28
C VAL A 68 -5.43 8.75 11.87
N PRO A 69 -5.59 10.09 11.97
CA PRO A 69 -6.76 10.77 11.43
C PRO A 69 -6.77 10.65 9.90
N GLY A 70 -7.94 10.38 9.30
CA GLY A 70 -8.11 10.26 7.86
C GLY A 70 -9.27 9.35 7.46
N CYS A 71 -9.36 9.03 6.18
CA CYS A 71 -10.36 8.09 5.68
C CYS A 71 -9.94 6.63 5.92
N ARG A 72 -10.94 5.74 5.93
CA ARG A 72 -10.80 4.31 6.23
C ARG A 72 -11.04 3.43 5.00
N CYS A 73 -10.46 2.24 5.03
CA CYS A 73 -10.53 1.25 3.94
C CYS A 73 -10.91 -0.16 4.40
N ASP A 74 -11.28 -0.30 5.67
CA ASP A 74 -11.88 -1.53 6.20
C ASP A 74 -13.38 -1.55 5.95
N SER A 75 -13.98 -2.74 6.06
CA SER A 75 -15.42 -2.95 5.80
C SER A 75 -16.35 -2.13 6.71
N SER A 76 -15.88 -1.67 7.88
CA SER A 76 -16.69 -0.87 8.81
C SER A 76 -16.69 0.63 8.45
N CYS A 77 -15.89 1.06 7.47
CA CYS A 77 -15.87 2.46 7.03
C CYS A 77 -17.25 2.91 6.54
N ASN A 78 -18.04 1.99 5.98
CA ASN A 78 -19.37 2.27 5.45
C ASN A 78 -20.37 2.64 6.56
N ASN A 79 -20.30 1.93 7.69
CA ASN A 79 -21.16 2.19 8.85
C ASN A 79 -20.82 3.51 9.56
N THR A 80 -19.58 3.98 9.41
CA THR A 80 -19.08 5.19 10.07
C THR A 80 -18.99 6.38 9.12
N HIS A 81 -19.42 6.23 7.87
CA HIS A 81 -19.31 7.24 6.81
C HIS A 81 -17.90 7.83 6.67
N SER A 82 -16.88 6.98 6.88
CA SER A 82 -15.47 7.40 6.93
C SER A 82 -14.65 6.81 5.79
N CYS A 83 -15.27 6.15 4.81
CA CYS A 83 -14.56 5.54 3.69
C CYS A 83 -13.78 6.57 2.86
N CYS A 84 -12.63 6.17 2.33
CA CYS A 84 -11.93 6.98 1.33
C CYS A 84 -12.79 7.16 0.08
N TYR A 85 -12.51 8.22 -0.68
CA TYR A 85 -13.33 8.58 -1.85
C TYR A 85 -13.32 7.48 -2.93
N ASP A 86 -12.25 6.67 -2.98
CA ASP A 86 -12.03 5.60 -3.96
C ASP A 86 -12.29 4.19 -3.38
N TYR A 87 -12.90 4.09 -2.20
CA TYR A 87 -13.15 2.81 -1.53
C TYR A 87 -13.91 1.82 -2.43
N TYR A 88 -14.99 2.26 -3.06
CA TYR A 88 -15.79 1.40 -3.94
C TYR A 88 -15.07 1.06 -5.25
N ASP A 89 -14.34 2.02 -5.81
CA ASP A 89 -13.63 1.86 -7.10
C ASP A 89 -12.48 0.85 -7.03
N ILE A 90 -11.88 0.68 -5.84
CA ILE A 90 -10.78 -0.27 -5.62
C ILE A 90 -11.32 -1.62 -5.11
N LEU A 91 -12.54 -1.66 -4.58
CA LEU A 91 -13.20 -2.90 -4.18
C LEU A 91 -13.82 -3.69 -5.32
N GLU A 92 -13.90 -3.14 -6.53
CA GLU A 92 -14.42 -3.87 -7.68
C GLU A 92 -13.64 -5.17 -7.90
N GLN A 93 -14.34 -6.30 -7.94
CA GLN A 93 -13.71 -7.62 -7.86
C GLN A 93 -13.44 -8.26 -9.21
N TRP A 94 -14.07 -7.77 -10.28
CA TRP A 94 -14.16 -8.47 -11.58
C TRP A 94 -13.48 -7.72 -12.73
N GLU A 95 -13.23 -6.43 -12.57
CA GLU A 95 -12.65 -5.59 -13.62
C GLU A 95 -11.53 -4.72 -13.05
N CYS A 96 -10.47 -4.54 -13.84
CA CYS A 96 -9.47 -3.55 -13.55
C CYS A 96 -10.02 -2.15 -13.84
N THR A 97 -9.76 -1.23 -12.92
CA THR A 97 -9.84 0.22 -13.14
C THR A 97 -8.43 0.78 -13.20
N ARG A 98 -8.26 2.02 -13.68
CA ARG A 98 -6.93 2.68 -13.69
C ARG A 98 -6.29 2.78 -12.30
N LEU A 99 -7.10 2.80 -11.24
CA LEU A 99 -6.63 2.85 -9.85
C LEU A 99 -6.07 1.50 -9.37
N ARG A 100 -6.56 0.39 -9.93
CA ARG A 100 -6.15 -0.99 -9.60
C ARG A 100 -4.90 -1.45 -10.34
N CYS A 101 -4.46 -0.74 -11.37
CA CYS A 101 -3.24 -1.11 -12.09
C CYS A 101 -2.00 -1.05 -11.17
N GLY A 102 -1.30 -2.18 -11.06
CA GLY A 102 -0.17 -2.34 -10.15
C GLY A 102 -0.59 -2.43 -8.68
N GLU A 103 -1.83 -2.87 -8.40
CA GLU A 103 -2.29 -3.05 -7.02
C GLU A 103 -1.44 -4.08 -6.27
N LYS A 104 -1.34 -3.88 -4.96
CA LYS A 104 -0.95 -4.97 -4.07
C LYS A 104 -2.05 -6.02 -4.11
N ARG A 105 -1.68 -7.29 -4.24
CA ARG A 105 -2.65 -8.39 -4.34
C ARG A 105 -3.63 -8.38 -3.17
N LEU A 106 -4.91 -8.33 -3.51
CA LEU A 106 -6.02 -8.42 -2.58
C LEU A 106 -6.45 -9.89 -2.47
N SER A 107 -6.49 -10.41 -1.24
CA SER A 107 -6.79 -11.83 -0.98
C SER A 107 -8.22 -12.23 -1.32
N ASN A 108 -9.14 -11.28 -1.36
CA ASN A 108 -10.55 -11.48 -1.64
C ASN A 108 -10.97 -11.02 -3.04
N SER A 109 -10.04 -10.60 -3.88
CA SER A 109 -10.36 -10.27 -5.27
C SER A 109 -10.63 -11.53 -6.09
N LYS A 110 -11.56 -11.44 -7.05
CA LYS A 110 -11.90 -12.55 -7.96
C LYS A 110 -10.93 -12.65 -9.13
N CYS A 111 -10.28 -11.54 -9.47
CA CYS A 111 -9.18 -11.43 -10.41
C CYS A 111 -8.22 -10.31 -10.00
N HIS A 112 -7.02 -10.28 -10.54
CA HIS A 112 -5.96 -9.37 -10.10
C HIS A 112 -5.55 -8.38 -11.19
N CYS A 113 -5.13 -7.19 -10.76
CA CYS A 113 -4.55 -6.15 -11.63
C CYS A 113 -3.10 -5.84 -11.23
N SER A 114 -2.49 -6.74 -10.45
CA SER A 114 -1.11 -6.69 -10.02
C SER A 114 -0.16 -7.07 -11.16
N ASP A 115 1.09 -6.63 -11.07
CA ASP A 115 2.07 -6.87 -12.14
C ASP A 115 2.37 -8.36 -12.38
N ASP A 116 2.13 -9.21 -11.38
CA ASP A 116 2.35 -10.65 -11.42
C ASP A 116 1.13 -11.45 -11.92
N CYS A 117 -0.02 -10.81 -12.19
CA CYS A 117 -1.25 -11.54 -12.51
C CYS A 117 -1.11 -12.41 -13.78
N ALA A 118 -0.30 -11.96 -14.75
CA ALA A 118 -0.11 -12.67 -16.01
C ALA A 118 0.71 -13.95 -15.81
N ALA A 119 1.68 -13.92 -14.91
CA ALA A 119 2.47 -15.10 -14.54
C ALA A 119 1.65 -16.11 -13.75
N ASN A 120 0.72 -15.62 -12.91
CA ASN A 120 -0.17 -16.46 -12.10
C ASN A 120 -1.43 -16.93 -12.87
N GLY A 121 -1.72 -16.34 -14.04
CA GLY A 121 -2.88 -16.68 -14.85
C GLY A 121 -4.22 -16.21 -14.27
N ASP A 122 -4.21 -15.15 -13.45
CA ASP A 122 -5.39 -14.66 -12.70
C ASP A 122 -5.73 -13.19 -12.96
N CYS A 123 -5.20 -12.61 -14.05
CA CYS A 123 -5.56 -11.26 -14.45
C CYS A 123 -7.07 -11.12 -14.71
N CYS A 124 -7.62 -9.95 -14.38
CA CYS A 124 -8.94 -9.59 -14.89
C CYS A 124 -8.91 -9.54 -16.42
N THR A 125 -10.02 -9.89 -17.07
CA THR A 125 -10.09 -10.02 -18.55
C THR A 125 -9.78 -8.71 -19.28
N ASN A 126 -10.03 -7.57 -18.64
CA ASN A 126 -9.75 -6.24 -19.17
C ASN A 126 -8.36 -5.68 -18.77
N TYR A 127 -7.51 -6.44 -18.07
CA TYR A 127 -6.21 -5.97 -17.56
C TYR A 127 -5.33 -5.38 -18.66
N ASN A 128 -5.15 -6.08 -19.77
CA ASN A 128 -4.33 -5.61 -20.87
C ASN A 128 -4.87 -4.31 -21.48
N ASN A 129 -6.20 -4.19 -21.61
CA ASN A 129 -6.81 -2.99 -22.13
C ASN A 129 -6.63 -1.79 -21.17
N VAL A 130 -6.90 -1.98 -19.89
CA VAL A 130 -6.92 -0.90 -18.90
C VAL A 130 -5.52 -0.51 -18.43
N CYS A 131 -4.65 -1.50 -18.18
CA CYS A 131 -3.34 -1.30 -17.55
C CYS A 131 -2.15 -1.37 -18.52
N LYS A 132 -2.29 -2.00 -19.69
CA LYS A 132 -1.25 -2.03 -20.74
C LYS A 132 -1.60 -1.18 -21.96
N GLY A 133 -2.83 -0.67 -22.06
CA GLY A 133 -3.28 0.16 -23.17
C GLY A 133 -3.55 -0.61 -24.45
N GLU A 134 -3.71 -1.93 -24.38
CA GLU A 134 -4.11 -2.75 -25.53
C GLU A 134 -5.54 -2.40 -25.96
N LYS A 135 -5.88 -2.60 -27.24
CA LYS A 135 -7.25 -2.40 -27.70
C LYS A 135 -8.12 -3.57 -27.25
N LEU A 136 -9.40 -3.29 -26.97
CA LEU A 136 -10.37 -4.36 -26.79
C LEU A 136 -10.46 -5.17 -28.08
N TRP A 137 -10.69 -6.48 -27.97
CA TRP A 137 -10.88 -7.35 -29.13
C TRP A 137 -11.96 -6.81 -30.08
N VAL A 138 -13.06 -6.29 -29.54
CA VAL A 138 -14.15 -5.69 -30.33
C VAL A 138 -13.74 -4.42 -31.11
N GLN A 139 -12.65 -3.77 -30.73
CA GLN A 139 -12.09 -2.62 -31.44
C GLN A 139 -11.05 -3.02 -32.50
N GLY A 140 -10.69 -4.32 -32.57
CA GLY A 140 -9.83 -4.86 -33.61
C GLY A 140 -10.51 -4.86 -34.98
N ALA A 141 -9.72 -4.86 -36.04
CA ALA A 141 -10.24 -5.13 -37.37
C ALA A 141 -10.66 -6.60 -37.47
N CYS A 142 -11.61 -6.91 -38.35
CA CYS A 142 -11.92 -8.28 -38.69
C CYS A 142 -10.78 -8.85 -39.52
N ASP A 143 -10.15 -9.92 -39.02
CA ASP A 143 -9.07 -10.63 -39.71
C ASP A 143 -9.54 -12.01 -40.18
N ASP A 144 -9.09 -12.43 -41.37
CA ASP A 144 -9.38 -13.76 -41.90
C ASP A 144 -8.51 -14.84 -41.22
N LEU A 145 -9.14 -15.72 -40.45
CA LEU A 145 -8.46 -16.79 -39.70
C LEU A 145 -8.46 -18.11 -40.49
N TYR A 146 -7.56 -18.25 -41.48
CA TYR A 146 -7.47 -19.47 -42.31
C TYR A 146 -6.83 -20.67 -41.61
N SER A 147 -5.99 -20.47 -40.60
CA SER A 147 -5.34 -21.53 -39.84
C SER A 147 -5.38 -21.22 -38.34
N PRO A 148 -5.60 -22.24 -37.48
CA PRO A 148 -5.70 -22.03 -36.05
C PRO A 148 -4.34 -21.61 -35.46
N GLN A 149 -4.35 -20.52 -34.69
CA GLN A 149 -3.18 -20.01 -33.96
C GLN A 149 -3.25 -20.47 -32.51
N CYS A 150 -3.06 -21.77 -32.28
CA CYS A 150 -3.10 -22.34 -30.94
C CYS A 150 -1.70 -22.36 -30.31
N PRO A 151 -1.57 -22.09 -28.99
CA PRO A 151 -0.33 -22.35 -28.27
C PRO A 151 -0.03 -23.87 -28.23
N PRO A 152 1.22 -24.28 -27.96
CA PRO A 152 1.60 -25.69 -27.87
C PRO A 152 0.73 -26.46 -26.86
N GLY A 153 0.22 -27.63 -27.28
CA GLY A 153 -0.63 -28.51 -26.48
C GLY A 153 -0.75 -29.89 -27.09
#